data_AF-A0AAP4A5C4-F1
#
_entry.id   AF-A0AAP4A5C4-F1
#
_cell.length_a   1.000
_cell.length_b   1.000
_cell.length_c   1.000
_cell.angle_alpha   90.00
_cell.angle_beta   90.00
_cell.angle_gamma   90.00
#
_symmetry.space_group_name_H-M   'P 1'
#
loop_
_entity.id
_entity.type
_entity.pdbx_description
1 polymer ?
#
loop_
_entity_poly.entity_id
_entity_poly.type
_entity_poly.pdbx_seq_one_letter_code
_entity_poly.pdbx_strand_id
1 'polypeptide(L)'
;MEGNYNQLDVIGNVILFIPLGIYVYMFLKKLKWYENIVIIALISLAFEVSQYIFAIGASDLTDIITNTVGGSIGIGMYLIIKKIFREDMKVKSFVSICSTLVMIPVAFIIVMIFIYN
;
A
#
# COMPACT_ATOMS: atom_id res chain seq x y z
N MET A 1 -7.01 -21.79 -17.43
CA MET A 1 -6.14 -21.60 -16.23
C MET A 1 -5.99 -20.10 -15.90
N GLU A 2 -7.00 -19.28 -16.21
CA GLU A 2 -6.97 -17.81 -16.03
C GLU A 2 -7.52 -17.35 -14.66
N GLY A 3 -8.21 -18.23 -13.93
CA GLY A 3 -8.91 -17.85 -12.69
C GLY A 3 -8.01 -17.63 -11.46
N ASN A 4 -6.85 -18.28 -11.37
CA ASN A 4 -5.96 -18.15 -10.20
C ASN A 4 -5.01 -16.95 -10.30
N TYR A 5 -4.61 -16.55 -11.51
CA TYR A 5 -3.70 -15.41 -11.71
C TYR A 5 -4.38 -14.10 -11.29
N ASN A 6 -5.58 -13.83 -11.81
CA ASN A 6 -6.34 -12.63 -11.46
C ASN A 6 -6.65 -12.51 -9.95
N GLN A 7 -6.83 -13.64 -9.23
CA GLN A 7 -7.05 -13.59 -7.79
C GLN A 7 -5.79 -13.22 -7.00
N LEU A 8 -4.63 -13.72 -7.41
CA LEU A 8 -3.35 -13.40 -6.79
C LEU A 8 -2.98 -11.93 -7.05
N ASP A 9 -3.26 -11.42 -8.24
CA ASP A 9 -3.01 -10.02 -8.60
C ASP A 9 -3.89 -9.07 -7.77
N VAL A 10 -5.19 -9.37 -7.66
CA VAL A 10 -6.13 -8.63 -6.81
C VAL A 10 -5.68 -8.60 -5.34
N ILE A 11 -5.29 -9.75 -4.78
CA ILE A 11 -4.83 -9.84 -3.38
C ILE A 11 -3.50 -9.11 -3.21
N GLY A 12 -2.58 -9.23 -4.16
CA GLY A 12 -1.29 -8.56 -4.16
C GLY A 12 -1.44 -7.04 -4.12
N ASN A 13 -2.31 -6.49 -4.97
CA ASN A 13 -2.62 -5.06 -5.05
C ASN A 13 -3.20 -4.53 -3.74
N VAL A 14 -4.15 -5.27 -3.14
CA VAL A 14 -4.67 -4.94 -1.79
C VAL A 14 -3.54 -4.92 -0.75
N ILE A 15 -2.71 -5.96 -0.69
CA ILE A 15 -1.63 -6.09 0.29
C ILE A 15 -0.61 -4.96 0.16
N LEU A 16 -0.23 -4.60 -1.08
CA LEU A 16 0.73 -3.54 -1.36
C LEU A 16 0.22 -2.16 -0.93
N PHE A 17 -1.07 -1.90 -1.07
CA PHE A 17 -1.66 -0.61 -0.70
C PHE A 17 -1.99 -0.46 0.78
N ILE A 18 -2.02 -1.54 1.57
CA ILE A 18 -2.23 -1.46 3.03
C ILE A 18 -1.15 -0.59 3.71
N PRO A 19 0.17 -0.84 3.55
CA PRO A 19 1.21 0.03 4.08
C PRO A 19 1.05 1.48 3.60
N LEU A 20 0.76 1.69 2.32
CA LEU A 20 0.54 3.03 1.77
C LEU A 20 -0.58 3.77 2.51
N GLY A 21 -1.72 3.12 2.73
CA GLY A 21 -2.85 3.71 3.47
C GLY A 21 -2.50 4.08 4.91
N ILE A 22 -1.71 3.25 5.60
CA ILE A 22 -1.17 3.55 6.94
C ILE A 22 -0.33 4.83 6.89
N TYR A 23 0.59 4.93 5.92
CA TYR A 23 1.48 6.09 5.79
C TYR A 23 0.76 7.37 5.37
N VAL A 24 -0.15 7.30 4.38
CA VAL A 24 -0.94 8.44 3.91
C VAL A 24 -1.69 9.05 5.09
N TYR A 25 -2.43 8.26 5.86
CA TYR A 25 -3.15 8.78 7.01
C TYR A 25 -2.22 9.25 8.14
N MET A 26 -1.07 8.60 8.33
CA MET A 26 -0.08 9.03 9.32
C MET A 26 0.56 10.39 9.00
N PHE A 27 0.76 10.72 7.72
CA PHE A 27 1.33 12.00 7.29
C PHE A 27 0.26 13.08 7.11
N LEU A 28 -0.93 12.72 6.62
CA LEU A 28 -2.01 13.65 6.29
C LEU A 28 -3.14 13.66 7.34
N LYS A 29 -2.79 13.49 8.61
CA LYS A 29 -3.73 13.44 9.75
C LYS A 29 -4.69 14.63 9.88
N LYS A 30 -4.36 15.77 9.26
CA LYS A 30 -5.20 16.98 9.25
C LYS A 30 -6.44 16.82 8.37
N LEU A 31 -6.36 15.95 7.38
CA LEU A 31 -7.46 15.63 6.47
C LEU A 31 -8.40 14.63 7.12
N LYS A 32 -9.67 14.66 6.72
CA LYS A 32 -10.66 13.66 7.14
C LYS A 32 -10.33 12.31 6.50
N TRP A 33 -10.82 11.23 7.09
CA TRP A 33 -10.50 9.88 6.63
C TRP A 33 -10.94 9.63 5.18
N TYR A 34 -12.06 10.19 4.73
CA TYR A 34 -12.53 10.07 3.34
C TYR A 34 -11.68 10.88 2.35
N GLU A 35 -11.08 11.99 2.77
CA GLU A 35 -10.16 12.78 1.94
C GLU A 35 -8.86 12.00 1.71
N ASN A 36 -8.41 11.25 2.71
CA ASN A 36 -7.29 10.33 2.56
C ASN A 36 -7.60 9.19 1.57
N ILE A 37 -8.84 8.68 1.54
CA ILE A 37 -9.26 7.67 0.54
C ILE A 37 -9.18 8.23 -0.88
N VAL A 38 -9.63 9.47 -1.09
CA VAL A 38 -9.50 10.14 -2.40
C VAL A 38 -8.03 10.25 -2.81
N ILE A 39 -7.15 10.62 -1.87
CA ILE A 39 -5.71 10.70 -2.15
C ILE A 39 -5.14 9.32 -2.51
N ILE A 40 -5.52 8.26 -1.82
CA ILE A 40 -5.12 6.89 -2.15
C ILE A 40 -5.58 6.51 -3.55
N ALA A 41 -6.83 6.81 -3.91
CA ALA A 41 -7.35 6.55 -5.25
C ALA A 41 -6.59 7.34 -6.33
N LEU A 42 -6.23 8.59 -6.06
CA LEU A 42 -5.41 9.40 -6.97
C LEU A 42 -3.99 8.86 -7.12
N ILE A 43 -3.37 8.39 -6.03
CA ILE A 43 -2.05 7.73 -6.09
C ILE A 43 -2.15 6.44 -6.90
N SER A 44 -3.20 5.65 -6.70
CA SER A 44 -3.41 4.44 -7.47
C SER A 44 -3.62 4.72 -8.96
N LEU A 45 -4.42 5.73 -9.31
CA LEU A 45 -4.58 6.18 -10.69
C LEU A 45 -3.26 6.66 -11.30
N ALA A 46 -2.44 7.41 -10.53
CA ALA A 46 -1.14 7.87 -11.01
C ALA A 46 -0.18 6.69 -11.26
N PHE A 47 -0.24 5.64 -10.42
CA PHE A 47 0.53 4.43 -10.61
C PHE A 47 0.13 3.70 -11.90
N GLU A 48 -1.18 3.55 -12.10
CA GLU A 48 -1.79 2.95 -13.28
C GLU A 48 -1.38 3.67 -14.58
N VAL A 49 -1.51 5.00 -14.58
CA VAL A 49 -1.11 5.86 -15.70
C VAL A 49 0.39 5.75 -15.97
N SER A 50 1.22 5.63 -14.93
CA SER A 50 2.66 5.44 -15.09
C SER A 50 2.97 4.10 -15.75
N GLN A 51 2.32 3.01 -15.32
CA GLN A 51 2.47 1.69 -15.94
C GLN A 51 2.09 1.72 -17.42
N TYR A 52 0.99 2.40 -17.76
CA TYR A 52 0.57 2.59 -19.15
C TYR A 52 1.60 3.38 -19.97
N ILE A 53 2.09 4.51 -19.46
CA ILE A 53 3.04 5.38 -20.18
C ILE A 53 4.39 4.68 -20.40
N PHE A 54 4.91 3.99 -19.39
CA PHE A 54 6.20 3.31 -19.46
C PHE A 54 6.12 1.89 -20.05
N ALA A 55 4.92 1.45 -20.44
CA ALA A 55 4.65 0.07 -20.90
C ALA A 55 5.16 -1.00 -19.91
N ILE A 56 5.11 -0.70 -18.61
CA ILE A 56 5.53 -1.60 -17.53
C ILE A 56 4.30 -2.44 -17.14
N GLY A 57 4.05 -3.52 -17.89
CA GLY A 57 2.99 -4.49 -17.62
C GLY A 57 1.62 -4.13 -18.22
N ALA A 58 0.60 -4.92 -17.84
CA ALA A 58 -0.78 -4.70 -18.25
C ALA A 58 -1.45 -3.70 -17.30
N SER A 59 -1.96 -2.60 -17.85
CA SER A 59 -2.77 -1.64 -17.11
C SER A 59 -4.21 -2.19 -16.98
N ASP A 60 -4.75 -2.25 -15.76
CA ASP A 60 -6.11 -2.70 -15.44
C ASP A 60 -6.83 -1.72 -14.50
N LEU A 61 -7.98 -1.20 -14.94
CA LEU A 61 -8.86 -0.35 -14.12
C LEU A 61 -9.30 -1.02 -12.81
N THR A 62 -9.36 -2.35 -12.78
CA THR A 62 -9.68 -3.14 -11.58
C THR A 62 -8.65 -2.90 -10.47
N ASP A 63 -7.40 -2.61 -10.83
CA ASP A 63 -6.32 -2.36 -9.88
C ASP A 63 -6.54 -1.07 -9.10
N ILE A 64 -7.13 -0.05 -9.72
CA ILE A 64 -7.48 1.18 -9.00
C ILE A 64 -8.45 0.89 -7.85
N ILE A 65 -9.42 0.01 -8.08
CA ILE A 65 -10.42 -0.36 -7.06
C ILE A 65 -9.76 -1.16 -5.94
N THR A 66 -9.00 -2.20 -6.29
CA THR A 66 -8.38 -3.10 -5.31
C THR A 66 -7.32 -2.38 -4.47
N ASN A 67 -6.52 -1.51 -5.09
CA ASN A 67 -5.58 -0.62 -4.43
C ASN A 67 -6.28 0.36 -3.47
N THR A 68 -7.39 0.95 -3.89
CA THR A 68 -8.19 1.84 -3.03
C THR A 68 -8.77 1.10 -1.83
N VAL A 69 -9.21 -0.15 -2.01
CA VAL A 69 -9.65 -1.03 -0.92
C VAL A 69 -8.50 -1.34 0.04
N GLY A 70 -7.33 -1.73 -0.47
CA GLY A 70 -6.13 -1.97 0.33
C GLY A 70 -5.71 -0.76 1.15
N GLY A 71 -5.68 0.42 0.54
CA GLY A 71 -5.36 1.65 1.25
C GLY A 71 -6.41 2.02 2.30
N SER A 72 -7.70 1.78 2.04
CA SER A 72 -8.76 1.98 3.02
C SER A 72 -8.62 1.05 4.23
N ILE A 73 -8.23 -0.20 4.01
CA ILE A 73 -7.88 -1.15 5.09
C ILE A 73 -6.69 -0.62 5.89
N GLY A 74 -5.65 -0.10 5.22
CA GLY A 74 -4.50 0.53 5.86
C GLY A 74 -4.87 1.71 6.77
N ILE A 75 -5.77 2.60 6.33
CA ILE A 75 -6.32 3.68 7.15
C ILE A 75 -6.99 3.11 8.41
N GLY A 76 -7.85 2.09 8.23
CA GLY A 76 -8.53 1.41 9.33
C GLY A 76 -7.55 0.82 10.36
N MET A 77 -6.51 0.13 9.89
CA MET A 77 -5.45 -0.41 10.75
C MET A 77 -4.74 0.68 11.53
N TYR A 78 -4.40 1.81 10.89
CA TYR A 78 -3.78 2.94 11.59
C TYR A 78 -4.68 3.48 12.71
N LEU A 79 -5.97 3.65 12.44
CA LEU A 79 -6.95 4.13 13.42
C LEU A 79 -7.05 3.17 14.62
N ILE A 80 -7.04 1.86 14.38
CA ILE A 80 -7.05 0.83 15.45
C ILE A 80 -5.77 0.93 16.29
N ILE A 81 -4.59 0.98 15.66
CA ILE A 81 -3.31 1.11 16.35
C ILE A 81 -3.28 2.41 17.18
N LYS A 82 -3.76 3.52 16.61
CA LYS A 82 -3.88 4.80 17.32
C LYS A 82 -4.80 4.70 18.53
N LYS A 83 -5.91 3.98 18.43
CA LYS A 83 -6.83 3.75 19.55
C LYS A 83 -6.17 2.92 20.67
N ILE A 84 -5.32 1.97 20.33
CA ILE A 84 -4.60 1.11 21.29
C ILE A 84 -3.49 1.90 22.01
N PHE A 85 -2.59 2.54 21.26
CA PHE A 85 -1.41 3.21 21.84
C PHE A 85 -1.69 4.61 22.39
N ARG A 86 -2.76 5.28 21.91
CA ARG A 86 -3.19 6.66 22.23
C ARG A 86 -2.20 7.77 21.89
N GLU A 87 -0.91 7.54 22.05
CA GLU A 87 0.18 8.47 21.77
C GLU A 87 0.69 8.34 20.33
N ASP A 88 0.69 9.45 19.59
CA ASP A 88 1.15 9.45 18.19
C ASP A 88 2.62 9.01 18.04
N MET A 89 3.47 9.25 19.04
CA MET A 89 4.88 8.81 19.03
C MET A 89 5.02 7.29 19.12
N LYS A 90 4.22 6.63 19.97
CA LYS A 90 4.19 5.17 20.09
C LYS A 90 3.66 4.52 18.82
N VAL A 91 2.61 5.10 18.22
CA VAL A 91 2.06 4.65 16.93
C VAL A 91 3.12 4.73 15.83
N LYS A 92 3.80 5.89 15.71
CA LYS A 92 4.86 6.07 14.70
C LYS A 92 6.01 5.07 14.89
N SER A 93 6.45 4.88 16.14
CA SER A 93 7.51 3.93 16.45
C SER A 93 7.11 2.49 16.10
N PHE A 94 5.90 2.08 16.47
CA PHE A 94 5.35 0.76 16.13
C PHE A 94 5.29 0.54 14.61
N VAL A 95 4.70 1.48 13.86
CA VAL A 95 4.62 1.42 12.39
C VAL A 95 6.02 1.36 11.76
N SER A 96 6.96 2.16 12.27
CA SER A 96 8.34 2.16 11.78
C SER A 96 9.04 0.83 12.01
N ILE A 97 8.90 0.22 13.19
CA ILE A 97 9.51 -1.08 13.50
C ILE A 97 8.95 -2.16 12.57
N CYS A 98 7.62 -2.25 12.44
CA CYS A 98 6.99 -3.21 11.52
C CYS A 98 7.47 -3.01 10.07
N SER A 99 7.60 -1.76 9.63
CA SER A 99 8.02 -1.45 8.27
C SER A 99 9.48 -1.84 8.02
N THR A 100 10.38 -1.58 8.96
CA THR A 100 11.78 -2.00 8.85
C THR A 100 11.91 -3.53 8.82
N LEU A 101 11.14 -4.25 9.64
CA LEU A 101 11.14 -5.72 9.64
C LEU A 101 10.70 -6.31 8.30
N VAL A 102 9.75 -5.68 7.61
CA VAL A 102 9.30 -6.11 6.27
C VAL A 102 10.29 -5.67 5.18
N MET A 103 10.90 -4.50 5.30
CA MET A 103 11.80 -3.96 4.25
C MET A 103 13.10 -4.75 4.13
N ILE A 104 13.66 -5.25 5.24
CA ILE A 104 14.91 -6.03 5.23
C ILE A 104 14.84 -7.25 4.29
N PRO A 105 13.86 -8.18 4.43
CA PRO A 105 13.76 -9.33 3.54
C PRO A 105 13.42 -8.93 2.11
N VAL A 106 12.59 -7.90 1.90
CA VAL A 106 12.26 -7.41 0.55
C VAL A 106 13.51 -6.89 -0.16
N ALA A 107 14.31 -6.04 0.50
CA ALA A 107 15.56 -5.54 -0.05
C ALA A 107 16.54 -6.66 -0.36
N PHE A 108 16.66 -7.66 0.54
CA PHE A 108 17.48 -8.84 0.30
C PHE A 108 17.04 -9.61 -0.96
N ILE A 109 15.74 -9.85 -1.12
CA ILE A 109 15.19 -10.53 -2.30
C ILE A 109 15.47 -9.74 -3.58
N ILE A 110 15.28 -8.41 -3.57
CA ILE A 110 15.54 -7.56 -4.74
C ILE A 110 17.02 -7.63 -5.15
N VAL A 111 17.94 -7.54 -4.18
CA VAL A 111 19.39 -7.65 -4.44
C VAL A 111 19.73 -9.02 -5.03
N MET A 112 19.16 -10.09 -4.50
CA MET A 112 19.34 -11.44 -5.06
C MET A 112 18.86 -11.49 -6.51
N ILE A 113 17.64 -11.04 -6.81
CA ILE A 113 17.10 -11.02 -8.17
C ILE A 113 18.04 -10.27 -9.12
N PHE A 114 18.58 -9.12 -8.71
CA PHE A 114 19.50 -8.34 -9.53
C PHE A 114 20.86 -9.03 -9.76
N ILE A 115 21.35 -9.83 -8.81
CA ILE A 115 22.62 -10.57 -8.95
C ILE A 115 22.45 -11.78 -9.89
N TYR A 116 21.28 -12.44 -9.86
CA TYR A 116 21.02 -13.66 -10.62
C TYR A 116 20.45 -13.42 -12.03
N ASN A 117 20.07 -12.19 -12.37
CA ASN A 117 19.50 -11.81 -13.66
C ASN A 117 20.47 -10.98 -14.48
#